data_AF-A0A1D6GAH0-F1
#
_entry.id   AF-A0A1D6GAH0-F1
#
_cell.length_a   1.000
_cell.length_b   1.000
_cell.length_c   1.000
_cell.angle_alpha   90.00
_cell.angle_beta   90.00
_cell.angle_gamma   90.00
#
_symmetry.space_group_name_H-M   'P 1'
#
loop_
_entity.id
_entity.type
_entity.pdbx_description
1 polymer ?
#
loop_
_entity_poly.entity_id
_entity_poly.type
_entity_poly.pdbx_seq_one_letter_code
_entity_poly.pdbx_strand_id
1 'polypeptide(L)'
;MQPIRRRHRGFALLCLSAALLAAATLLPGAAVAEGVTPSEARRLRDEVKDMFYHAFDGYMKYAFPLDELRPLSCQGEDSLGGYALTLIDSLDTLALLGDKEKFGAAVEWVGKNVHFDINKTVSVFETNIRILGGLLSAHLIASDYATGMRIQSYDDQLLHLAADLAQRLLPAFDTPTGIPFGSVNLLYGVDENESKITSTAGGGTLTLEFGILSRLTNNTVFERVTKKSVRGIWSRRSKLNLVGAHINVFTGEWTQKDAGIGTSIDSFYEYLLKAYLLFGDEEYLYIFQEAYKAAMHYLHHDPWYVEVNMNSGATVWPLFNSLQAFWPGLQI
;
A
#
# COMPACT_ATOMS: atom_id res chain seq x y z
N MET A 1 36.72 -38.21 -89.40
CA MET A 1 37.58 -37.74 -88.29
C MET A 1 36.71 -37.60 -87.04
N GLN A 2 36.95 -38.45 -86.04
CA GLN A 2 36.63 -38.14 -84.64
C GLN A 2 37.52 -36.98 -84.14
N PRO A 3 37.30 -36.39 -82.96
CA PRO A 3 36.09 -36.32 -82.13
C PRO A 3 35.75 -34.84 -81.80
N ILE A 4 34.67 -34.56 -81.06
CA ILE A 4 34.73 -33.71 -79.86
C ILE A 4 33.47 -33.97 -79.03
N ARG A 5 33.73 -34.43 -77.82
CA ARG A 5 32.79 -34.61 -76.72
C ARG A 5 32.31 -33.25 -76.22
N ARG A 6 31.00 -33.07 -76.06
CA ARG A 6 30.45 -32.29 -74.94
C ARG A 6 29.38 -33.13 -74.25
N ARG A 7 29.74 -33.58 -73.04
CA ARG A 7 28.83 -34.15 -72.04
C ARG A 7 27.98 -33.01 -71.48
N HIS A 8 26.66 -33.12 -71.54
CA HIS A 8 25.81 -32.62 -70.46
C HIS A 8 24.84 -33.71 -70.05
N ARG A 9 25.09 -34.24 -68.85
CA ARG A 9 24.15 -35.05 -68.09
C ARG A 9 23.03 -34.12 -67.63
N GLY A 10 21.83 -34.32 -68.15
CA GLY A 10 20.62 -33.96 -67.42
C GLY A 10 20.37 -35.06 -66.39
N PHE A 11 20.32 -34.72 -65.11
CA PHE A 11 19.46 -35.32 -64.09
C PHE A 11 19.66 -34.60 -62.78
N ALA A 12 18.55 -34.40 -62.07
CA ALA A 12 18.41 -34.01 -60.66
C ALA A 12 18.77 -32.57 -60.29
N LEU A 13 17.75 -31.71 -60.17
CA LEU A 13 17.59 -30.80 -59.03
C LEU A 13 16.14 -30.26 -59.00
N LEU A 14 15.16 -31.16 -58.87
CA LEU A 14 13.74 -30.83 -58.69
C LEU A 14 13.24 -31.16 -57.26
N CYS A 15 14.15 -31.27 -56.30
CA CYS A 15 13.85 -31.61 -54.90
C CYS A 15 14.47 -30.63 -53.87
N LEU A 16 14.57 -29.33 -54.20
CA LEU A 16 15.09 -28.32 -53.27
C LEU A 16 14.13 -27.15 -52.98
N SER A 17 12.95 -27.12 -53.62
CA SER A 17 11.94 -26.07 -53.39
C SER A 17 10.80 -26.49 -52.45
N ALA A 18 10.67 -27.76 -52.09
CA ALA A 18 9.64 -28.23 -51.15
C ALA A 18 10.11 -28.30 -49.69
N ALA A 19 11.43 -28.34 -49.43
CA ALA A 19 11.98 -28.45 -48.08
C ALA A 19 12.11 -27.09 -47.35
N LEU A 20 12.06 -25.97 -48.08
CA LEU A 20 12.15 -24.61 -47.51
C LEU A 20 10.79 -24.02 -47.13
N LEU A 21 9.67 -24.62 -47.56
CA LEU A 21 8.32 -24.22 -47.16
C LEU A 21 7.77 -24.99 -45.95
N ALA A 22 8.44 -26.08 -45.53
CA ALA A 22 8.10 -26.83 -44.33
C ALA A 22 8.82 -26.33 -43.06
N ALA A 23 9.76 -25.38 -43.18
CA ALA A 23 10.52 -24.82 -42.07
C ALA A 23 9.96 -23.49 -41.53
N ALA A 24 8.84 -23.00 -42.07
CA ALA A 24 8.26 -21.70 -41.71
C ALA A 24 7.09 -21.77 -40.70
N THR A 25 6.78 -22.94 -40.13
CA THR A 25 5.66 -23.12 -39.16
C THR A 25 6.11 -23.43 -37.73
N LEU A 26 7.35 -23.12 -37.40
CA LEU A 26 7.83 -23.08 -36.01
C LEU A 26 8.28 -21.67 -35.65
N LEU A 27 7.42 -20.68 -35.93
CA LEU A 27 7.40 -19.50 -35.07
C LEU A 27 6.89 -20.02 -33.72
N PRO A 28 7.61 -19.81 -32.60
CA PRO A 28 6.98 -19.93 -31.31
C PRO A 28 5.85 -18.90 -31.35
N GLY A 29 4.61 -19.37 -31.51
CA GLY A 29 3.46 -18.54 -31.26
C GLY A 29 3.71 -17.86 -29.93
N ALA A 30 3.58 -16.53 -29.91
CA ALA A 30 3.56 -15.79 -28.67
C ALA A 30 2.76 -16.62 -27.67
N ALA A 31 3.40 -17.07 -26.59
CA ALA A 31 2.72 -17.85 -25.57
C ALA A 31 1.66 -16.90 -25.01
N VAL A 32 0.47 -16.93 -25.60
CA VAL A 32 -0.73 -16.33 -25.02
C VAL A 32 -0.95 -17.22 -23.82
N ALA A 33 -0.46 -16.80 -22.66
CA ALA A 33 -0.75 -17.49 -21.42
C ALA A 33 -2.27 -17.74 -21.41
N GLU A 34 -2.68 -19.00 -21.29
CA GLU A 34 -4.10 -19.31 -21.16
C GLU A 34 -4.60 -18.53 -19.94
N GLY A 35 -5.50 -17.58 -20.19
CA GLY A 35 -6.09 -16.77 -19.12
C GLY A 35 -6.93 -17.65 -18.20
N VAL A 36 -7.04 -17.24 -16.94
CA VAL A 36 -7.84 -17.95 -15.93
C VAL A 36 -9.29 -18.07 -16.41
N THR A 37 -9.80 -19.29 -16.52
CA THR A 37 -11.20 -19.51 -16.92
C THR A 37 -12.17 -19.05 -15.83
N PRO A 38 -13.42 -18.68 -16.14
CA PRO A 38 -14.39 -18.31 -15.10
C PRO A 38 -14.63 -19.40 -14.05
N SER A 39 -14.58 -20.68 -14.43
CA SER A 39 -14.68 -21.80 -13.48
C SER A 39 -13.47 -21.91 -12.56
N GLU A 40 -12.28 -21.73 -13.12
CA GLU A 40 -11.03 -21.75 -12.36
C GLU A 40 -10.95 -20.55 -11.42
N ALA A 41 -11.32 -19.35 -11.87
CA ALA A 41 -11.39 -18.16 -11.03
C ALA A 41 -12.32 -18.36 -9.82
N ARG A 42 -13.47 -19.03 -10.00
CA ARG A 42 -14.35 -19.38 -8.90
C ARG A 42 -13.69 -20.35 -7.92
N ARG A 43 -13.05 -21.41 -8.42
CA ARG A 43 -12.33 -22.37 -7.60
C ARG A 43 -11.22 -21.71 -6.78
N LEU A 44 -10.40 -20.87 -7.42
CA LEU A 44 -9.29 -20.15 -6.77
C LEU A 44 -9.79 -19.13 -5.75
N ARG A 45 -10.89 -18.42 -6.03
CA ARG A 45 -11.53 -17.54 -5.04
C ARG A 45 -11.98 -18.33 -3.81
N ASP A 46 -12.60 -19.49 -4.01
CA ASP A 46 -13.09 -20.30 -2.90
C ASP A 46 -11.91 -20.88 -2.09
N GLU A 47 -10.81 -21.25 -2.76
CA GLU A 47 -9.53 -21.64 -2.13
C GLU A 47 -8.92 -20.51 -1.29
N VAL A 48 -8.90 -19.26 -1.80
CA VAL A 48 -8.46 -18.08 -1.04
C VAL A 48 -9.34 -17.83 0.18
N LYS A 49 -10.66 -18.04 0.06
CA LYS A 49 -11.59 -17.95 1.20
C LYS A 49 -11.25 -18.98 2.28
N ASP A 50 -10.95 -20.22 1.91
CA ASP A 50 -10.56 -21.27 2.87
C ASP A 50 -9.21 -20.94 3.54
N MET A 51 -8.25 -20.41 2.79
CA MET A 51 -6.97 -19.95 3.34
C MET A 51 -7.14 -18.80 4.34
N PHE A 52 -8.04 -17.84 4.06
CA PHE A 52 -8.35 -16.78 5.00
C PHE A 52 -8.89 -17.34 6.32
N TYR A 53 -9.88 -18.24 6.29
CA TYR A 53 -10.42 -18.82 7.52
C TYR A 53 -9.43 -19.70 8.25
N HIS A 54 -8.55 -20.41 7.55
CA HIS A 54 -7.45 -21.12 8.19
C HIS A 54 -6.59 -20.18 9.06
N ALA A 55 -6.22 -19.01 8.52
CA ALA A 55 -5.41 -18.03 9.24
C ALA A 55 -6.21 -17.30 10.33
N PHE A 56 -7.40 -16.81 9.99
CA PHE A 56 -8.27 -16.05 10.90
C PHE A 56 -8.72 -16.89 12.10
N ASP A 57 -9.20 -18.11 11.88
CA ASP A 57 -9.62 -19.00 12.98
C ASP A 57 -8.40 -19.43 13.83
N GLY A 58 -7.23 -19.58 13.20
CA GLY A 58 -5.96 -19.77 13.90
C GLY A 58 -5.64 -18.61 14.84
N TYR A 59 -5.73 -17.37 14.35
CA TYR A 59 -5.55 -16.16 15.16
C TYR A 59 -6.54 -16.12 16.32
N MET A 60 -7.84 -16.31 16.03
CA MET A 60 -8.90 -16.29 17.03
C MET A 60 -8.69 -17.35 18.13
N LYS A 61 -8.08 -18.49 17.80
CA LYS A 61 -7.84 -19.57 18.75
C LYS A 61 -6.57 -19.40 19.59
N TYR A 62 -5.49 -18.89 18.99
CA TYR A 62 -4.15 -18.98 19.60
C TYR A 62 -3.55 -17.63 20.01
N ALA A 63 -4.08 -16.51 19.50
CA ALA A 63 -3.48 -15.20 19.71
C ALA A 63 -4.46 -14.14 20.21
N PHE A 64 -5.72 -14.20 19.81
CA PHE A 64 -6.73 -13.22 20.23
C PHE A 64 -6.81 -13.10 21.78
N PRO A 65 -6.85 -11.88 22.35
CA PRO A 65 -6.98 -10.57 21.70
C PRO A 65 -5.67 -9.83 21.41
N LEU A 66 -4.52 -10.51 21.41
CA LEU A 66 -3.23 -9.90 21.10
C LEU A 66 -3.19 -9.44 19.64
N ASP A 67 -2.23 -8.59 19.29
CA ASP A 67 -2.15 -7.99 17.96
C ASP A 67 -1.97 -9.03 16.85
N GLU A 68 -1.06 -10.00 17.01
CA GLU A 68 -0.68 -10.94 15.96
C GLU A 68 -0.51 -12.37 16.47
N LEU A 69 -0.68 -13.33 15.55
CA LEU A 69 -0.33 -14.73 15.78
C LEU A 69 1.10 -15.00 15.32
N ARG A 70 1.90 -15.66 16.16
CA ARG A 70 3.13 -16.37 15.79
C ARG A 70 2.75 -17.79 15.32
N PRO A 71 2.63 -18.04 14.00
CA PRO A 71 1.96 -19.24 13.50
C PRO A 71 2.74 -20.53 13.76
N LEU A 72 4.07 -20.45 13.87
CA LEU A 72 4.91 -21.63 14.12
C LEU A 72 4.86 -22.10 15.59
N SER A 73 4.80 -21.15 16.53
CA SER A 73 4.74 -21.46 17.96
C SER A 73 3.32 -21.50 18.53
N CYS A 74 2.31 -21.08 17.74
CA CYS A 74 0.91 -20.95 18.18
C CYS A 74 0.77 -20.07 19.43
N GLN A 75 1.47 -18.93 19.45
CA GLN A 75 1.41 -17.94 20.53
C GLN A 75 1.02 -16.59 19.94
N GLY A 76 0.31 -15.75 20.70
CA GLY A 76 0.09 -14.36 20.32
C GLY A 76 1.22 -13.42 20.76
N GLU A 77 1.30 -12.26 20.14
CA GLU A 77 2.21 -11.17 20.48
C GLU A 77 1.54 -9.81 20.23
N ASP A 78 1.83 -8.84 21.10
CA ASP A 78 1.50 -7.42 20.89
C ASP A 78 2.66 -6.71 20.19
N SER A 79 2.66 -6.76 18.86
CA SER A 79 3.72 -6.20 18.02
C SER A 79 3.61 -4.69 17.83
N LEU A 80 2.42 -4.10 18.00
CA LEU A 80 2.19 -2.68 17.84
C LEU A 80 1.60 -2.06 19.12
N GLY A 81 0.28 -2.07 19.27
CA GLY A 81 -0.41 -1.33 20.32
C GLY A 81 -1.11 -2.18 21.37
N GLY A 82 -1.32 -3.48 21.12
CA GLY A 82 -2.13 -4.35 21.98
C GLY A 82 -3.62 -4.04 21.90
N TYR A 83 -4.13 -3.78 20.70
CA TYR A 83 -5.51 -3.36 20.43
C TYR A 83 -6.26 -4.34 19.52
N ALA A 84 -5.87 -5.62 19.54
CA ALA A 84 -6.38 -6.67 18.68
C ALA A 84 -6.21 -6.34 17.18
N LEU A 85 -5.00 -5.92 16.80
CA LEU A 85 -4.67 -5.49 15.43
C LEU A 85 -5.24 -6.41 14.36
N THR A 86 -4.93 -7.72 14.42
CA THR A 86 -5.35 -8.68 13.38
C THR A 86 -6.88 -8.76 13.28
N LEU A 87 -7.62 -8.62 14.38
CA LEU A 87 -9.08 -8.59 14.33
C LEU A 87 -9.57 -7.35 13.56
N ILE A 88 -9.03 -6.17 13.88
CA ILE A 88 -9.40 -4.90 13.25
C ILE A 88 -9.03 -4.91 11.75
N ASP A 89 -7.81 -5.31 11.39
CA ASP A 89 -7.34 -5.44 10.00
C ASP A 89 -8.15 -6.47 9.19
N SER A 90 -8.86 -7.40 9.85
CA SER A 90 -9.66 -8.44 9.18
C SER A 90 -11.14 -8.07 8.99
N LEU A 91 -11.62 -6.96 9.57
CA LEU A 91 -13.05 -6.63 9.59
C LEU A 91 -13.64 -6.46 8.19
N ASP A 92 -12.99 -5.67 7.34
CA ASP A 92 -13.45 -5.44 5.98
C ASP A 92 -13.34 -6.69 5.09
N THR A 93 -12.35 -7.55 5.35
CA THR A 93 -12.18 -8.83 4.65
C THR A 93 -13.28 -9.83 5.02
N LEU A 94 -13.66 -9.92 6.30
CA LEU A 94 -14.83 -10.70 6.74
C LEU A 94 -16.09 -10.25 5.99
N ALA A 95 -16.26 -8.93 5.84
CA ALA A 95 -17.37 -8.38 5.08
C ALA A 95 -17.28 -8.67 3.58
N LEU A 96 -16.10 -8.55 2.97
CA LEU A 96 -15.85 -8.85 1.57
C LEU A 96 -16.13 -10.33 1.23
N LEU A 97 -15.84 -11.24 2.18
CA LEU A 97 -16.14 -12.68 2.07
C LEU A 97 -17.62 -13.01 2.32
N GLY A 98 -18.44 -12.01 2.68
CA GLY A 98 -19.87 -12.13 2.94
C GLY A 98 -20.22 -12.78 4.29
N ASP A 99 -19.29 -12.88 5.23
CA ASP A 99 -19.53 -13.50 6.54
C ASP A 99 -20.10 -12.47 7.52
N LYS A 100 -21.41 -12.24 7.38
CA LYS A 100 -22.15 -11.25 8.18
C LYS A 100 -22.15 -11.56 9.66
N GLU A 101 -22.15 -12.85 10.03
CA GLU A 101 -22.17 -13.27 11.43
C GLU A 101 -20.84 -12.95 12.11
N LYS A 102 -19.71 -13.36 11.53
CA LYS A 102 -18.39 -13.06 12.10
C LYS A 102 -18.06 -11.57 12.04
N PHE A 103 -18.40 -10.89 10.95
CA PHE A 103 -18.24 -9.44 10.85
C PHE A 103 -19.02 -8.73 11.97
N GLY A 104 -20.30 -9.06 12.14
CA GLY A 104 -21.14 -8.48 13.19
C GLY A 104 -20.60 -8.71 14.60
N ALA A 105 -20.22 -9.96 14.90
CA ALA A 105 -19.66 -10.31 16.20
C ALA A 105 -18.32 -9.60 16.48
N ALA A 106 -17.45 -9.49 15.47
CA ALA A 106 -16.17 -8.79 15.59
C ALA A 106 -16.37 -7.28 15.80
N VAL A 107 -17.24 -6.63 15.04
CA VAL A 107 -17.59 -5.21 15.20
C VAL A 107 -18.16 -4.92 16.60
N GLU A 108 -19.03 -5.79 17.10
CA GLU A 108 -19.58 -5.67 18.45
C GLU A 108 -18.49 -5.83 19.52
N TRP A 109 -17.60 -6.81 19.35
CA TRP A 109 -16.49 -7.03 20.28
C TRP A 109 -15.53 -5.84 20.29
N VAL A 110 -15.12 -5.33 19.13
CA VAL A 110 -14.21 -4.17 19.02
C VAL A 110 -14.82 -2.96 19.71
N GLY A 111 -16.08 -2.64 19.42
CA GLY A 111 -16.78 -1.50 20.02
C GLY A 111 -16.89 -1.56 21.55
N LYS A 112 -16.88 -2.77 22.14
CA LYS A 112 -17.03 -2.98 23.58
C LYS A 112 -15.70 -3.10 24.33
N ASN A 113 -14.64 -3.57 23.68
CA ASN A 113 -13.43 -4.02 24.37
C ASN A 113 -12.17 -3.22 24.00
N VAL A 114 -12.15 -2.52 22.86
CA VAL A 114 -10.99 -1.73 22.44
C VAL A 114 -11.05 -0.33 23.04
N HIS A 115 -9.94 0.10 23.63
CA HIS A 115 -9.76 1.43 24.19
C HIS A 115 -8.34 1.92 23.87
N PHE A 116 -8.20 3.20 23.49
CA PHE A 116 -6.89 3.78 23.19
C PHE A 116 -6.31 4.60 24.34
N ASP A 117 -6.96 4.58 25.51
CA ASP A 117 -6.44 5.18 26.74
C ASP A 117 -5.39 4.28 27.41
N ILE A 118 -4.31 4.01 26.68
CA ILE A 118 -3.26 3.08 27.08
C ILE A 118 -1.91 3.79 27.10
N ASN A 119 -1.11 3.51 28.14
CA ASN A 119 0.27 4.01 28.21
C ASN A 119 1.19 3.18 27.30
N LYS A 120 1.07 3.42 26.00
CA LYS A 120 1.82 2.72 24.95
C LYS A 120 2.26 3.71 23.88
N THR A 121 3.54 3.66 23.52
CA THR A 121 4.08 4.37 22.37
C THR A 121 3.84 3.54 21.11
N VAL A 122 3.21 4.13 20.10
CA VAL A 122 2.84 3.48 18.84
C VAL A 122 3.40 4.25 17.65
N SER A 123 3.60 3.55 16.53
CA SER A 123 3.94 4.18 15.24
C SER A 123 2.74 4.92 14.68
N VAL A 124 2.89 6.21 14.38
CA VAL A 124 1.82 7.05 13.80
C VAL A 124 1.38 6.47 12.45
N PHE A 125 2.35 6.03 11.63
CA PHE A 125 2.11 5.47 10.31
C PHE A 125 1.35 4.14 10.38
N GLU A 126 1.86 3.16 11.13
CA GLU A 126 1.26 1.82 11.21
C GLU A 126 -0.12 1.88 11.86
N THR A 127 -0.27 2.64 12.95
CA THR A 127 -1.55 2.79 13.63
C THR A 127 -2.59 3.50 12.76
N ASN A 128 -2.17 4.46 11.92
CA ASN A 128 -3.07 5.10 10.96
C ASN A 128 -3.57 4.11 9.89
N ILE A 129 -2.65 3.49 9.13
CA ILE A 129 -3.05 2.71 7.95
C ILE A 129 -3.76 1.39 8.31
N ARG A 130 -3.49 0.83 9.49
CA ARG A 130 -4.07 -0.43 9.96
C ARG A 130 -5.32 -0.19 10.79
N ILE A 131 -5.17 0.52 11.90
CA ILE A 131 -6.24 0.61 12.89
C ILE A 131 -7.23 1.70 12.54
N LEU A 132 -6.77 2.92 12.26
CA LEU A 132 -7.69 3.96 11.84
C LEU A 132 -8.36 3.60 10.51
N GLY A 133 -7.58 3.09 9.55
CA GLY A 133 -8.09 2.55 8.28
C GLY A 133 -9.14 1.46 8.48
N GLY A 134 -8.84 0.41 9.25
CA GLY A 134 -9.74 -0.71 9.52
C GLY A 134 -11.01 -0.33 10.29
N LEU A 135 -10.90 0.58 11.26
CA LEU A 135 -12.08 1.10 11.98
C LEU A 135 -12.99 1.89 11.05
N LEU A 136 -12.43 2.76 10.19
CA LEU A 136 -13.19 3.57 9.25
C LEU A 136 -13.82 2.72 8.14
N SER A 137 -13.09 1.75 7.57
CA SER A 137 -13.62 0.85 6.55
C SER A 137 -14.78 0.02 7.10
N ALA A 138 -14.59 -0.59 8.28
CA ALA A 138 -15.62 -1.36 8.94
C ALA A 138 -16.83 -0.50 9.36
N HIS A 139 -16.61 0.74 9.80
CA HIS A 139 -17.69 1.69 10.10
C HIS A 139 -18.56 1.95 8.86
N LEU A 140 -17.94 2.30 7.72
CA LEU A 140 -18.68 2.55 6.48
C LEU A 140 -19.46 1.32 6.02
N ILE A 141 -18.85 0.14 6.11
CA ILE A 141 -19.49 -1.14 5.75
C ILE A 141 -20.67 -1.48 6.67
N ALA A 142 -20.50 -1.32 7.99
CA ALA A 142 -21.50 -1.64 9.00
C ALA A 142 -22.70 -0.68 8.99
N SER A 143 -22.51 0.55 8.47
CA SER A 143 -23.51 1.62 8.48
C SER A 143 -24.38 1.66 7.22
N ASP A 144 -23.81 1.32 6.06
CA ASP A 144 -24.47 1.47 4.76
C ASP A 144 -25.31 0.23 4.37
N TYR A 145 -26.59 0.44 4.05
CA TYR A 145 -27.47 -0.62 3.56
C TYR A 145 -27.02 -1.21 2.21
N ALA A 146 -26.37 -0.43 1.36
CA ALA A 146 -25.97 -0.85 0.02
C ALA A 146 -24.92 -1.98 0.04
N THR A 147 -24.21 -2.16 1.15
CA THR A 147 -23.17 -3.18 1.29
C THR A 147 -23.75 -4.58 1.54
N GLY A 148 -25.01 -4.70 1.95
CA GLY A 148 -25.60 -5.95 2.46
C GLY A 148 -25.09 -6.38 3.83
N MET A 149 -24.06 -5.71 4.35
CA MET A 149 -23.35 -6.03 5.59
C MET A 149 -23.80 -5.19 6.79
N ARG A 150 -24.74 -4.26 6.58
CA ARG A 150 -25.29 -3.41 7.64
C ARG A 150 -25.70 -4.21 8.88
N ILE A 151 -25.29 -3.72 10.04
CA ILE A 151 -25.62 -4.26 11.36
C ILE A 151 -26.72 -3.39 11.96
N GLN A 152 -27.88 -3.97 12.25
CA GLN A 152 -29.07 -3.19 12.66
C GLN A 152 -28.88 -2.47 14.01
N SER A 153 -28.10 -3.05 14.91
CA SER A 153 -27.81 -2.52 16.25
C SER A 153 -26.53 -1.66 16.31
N TYR A 154 -25.91 -1.37 15.18
CA TYR A 154 -24.69 -0.57 15.12
C TYR A 154 -25.01 0.90 15.39
N ASP A 155 -24.22 1.51 16.28
CA ASP A 155 -24.44 2.88 16.78
C ASP A 155 -23.12 3.66 16.77
N ASP A 156 -22.44 3.64 15.62
CA ASP A 156 -21.22 4.42 15.34
C ASP A 156 -20.04 4.18 16.29
N GLN A 157 -20.06 3.10 17.06
CA GLN A 157 -19.01 2.75 18.01
C GLN A 157 -17.60 2.73 17.40
N LEU A 158 -17.44 2.29 16.15
CA LEU A 158 -16.12 2.29 15.48
C LEU A 158 -15.70 3.68 15.02
N LEU A 159 -16.66 4.55 14.65
CA LEU A 159 -16.36 5.94 14.32
C LEU A 159 -15.92 6.71 15.57
N HIS A 160 -16.55 6.46 16.72
CA HIS A 160 -16.12 7.03 18.00
C HIS A 160 -14.70 6.58 18.37
N LEU A 161 -14.38 5.29 18.20
CA LEU A 161 -13.02 4.77 18.39
C LEU A 161 -12.01 5.37 17.42
N ALA A 162 -12.37 5.51 16.13
CA ALA A 162 -11.54 6.16 15.12
C ALA A 162 -11.23 7.62 15.48
N ALA A 163 -12.23 8.36 15.95
CA ALA A 163 -12.07 9.74 16.38
C ALA A 163 -11.16 9.87 17.63
N ASP A 164 -11.35 9.01 18.64
CA ASP A 164 -10.49 8.95 19.83
C ASP A 164 -9.04 8.64 19.45
N LEU A 165 -8.81 7.62 18.62
CA LEU A 165 -7.49 7.27 18.16
C LEU A 165 -6.80 8.41 17.42
N ALA A 166 -7.46 8.99 16.41
CA ALA A 166 -6.88 10.08 15.64
C ALA A 166 -6.58 11.31 16.51
N GLN A 167 -7.44 11.61 17.49
CA GLN A 167 -7.20 12.69 18.45
C GLN A 167 -5.93 12.46 19.28
N ARG A 168 -5.63 11.22 19.65
CA ARG A 168 -4.40 10.83 20.36
C ARG A 168 -3.16 10.85 19.47
N LEU A 169 -3.33 10.75 18.14
CA LEU A 169 -2.23 10.88 17.17
C LEU A 169 -1.88 12.36 16.85
N LEU A 170 -2.80 13.31 17.07
CA LEU A 170 -2.59 14.72 16.76
C LEU A 170 -1.32 15.36 17.36
N PRO A 171 -0.89 15.05 18.61
CA PRO A 171 0.34 15.59 19.17
C PRO A 171 1.58 15.34 18.30
N ALA A 172 1.61 14.26 17.52
CA ALA A 172 2.72 13.96 16.61
C ALA A 172 2.94 15.05 15.55
N PHE A 173 1.90 15.80 15.18
CA PHE A 173 1.96 16.85 14.16
C PHE A 173 2.44 18.20 14.68
N ASP A 174 2.69 18.34 16.00
CA ASP A 174 3.19 19.57 16.60
C ASP A 174 4.69 19.75 16.34
N THR A 175 5.02 19.98 15.06
CA THR A 175 6.38 20.21 14.59
C THR A 175 6.44 21.51 13.77
N PRO A 176 7.60 22.21 13.73
CA PRO A 176 7.76 23.42 12.93
C PRO A 176 7.45 23.21 11.45
N THR A 177 7.78 22.03 10.91
CA THR A 177 7.54 21.69 9.50
C THR A 177 6.10 21.26 9.23
N GLY A 178 5.37 20.81 10.27
CA GLY A 178 4.05 20.17 10.15
C GLY A 178 4.10 18.70 9.72
N ILE A 179 5.30 18.16 9.48
CA ILE A 179 5.51 16.73 9.24
C ILE A 179 5.51 16.03 10.61
N PRO A 180 4.77 14.94 10.82
CA PRO A 180 4.64 14.36 12.14
C PRO A 180 5.89 13.60 12.58
N PHE A 181 6.09 13.49 13.89
CA PHE A 181 6.96 12.49 14.49
C PHE A 181 6.57 11.07 14.02
N GLY A 182 7.53 10.14 14.06
CA GLY A 182 7.28 8.74 13.69
C GLY A 182 6.40 8.00 14.70
N SER A 183 6.49 8.35 15.98
CA SER A 183 5.78 7.69 17.07
C SER A 183 5.12 8.67 18.03
N VAL A 184 4.13 8.19 18.77
CA VAL A 184 3.41 8.94 19.81
C VAL A 184 2.91 8.00 20.91
N ASN A 185 2.95 8.43 22.16
CA ASN A 185 2.31 7.74 23.26
C ASN A 185 0.81 8.09 23.30
N LEU A 186 -0.05 7.07 23.30
CA LEU A 186 -1.50 7.26 23.22
C LEU A 186 -2.11 7.95 24.45
N LEU A 187 -1.41 8.00 25.58
CA LEU A 187 -1.84 8.69 26.80
C LEU A 187 -1.11 10.03 27.00
N TYR A 188 0.20 10.06 26.76
CA TYR A 188 1.06 11.19 27.13
C TYR A 188 1.52 12.07 25.95
N GLY A 189 1.19 11.71 24.71
CA GLY A 189 1.65 12.41 23.52
C GLY A 189 3.09 12.04 23.14
N VAL A 190 3.82 12.96 22.52
CA VAL A 190 5.17 12.68 22.00
C VAL A 190 6.20 12.72 23.13
N ASP A 191 7.06 11.69 23.23
CA ASP A 191 8.18 11.66 24.18
C ASP A 191 9.21 12.74 23.83
N GLU A 192 9.79 13.40 24.84
CA GLU A 192 10.79 14.45 24.63
C GLU A 192 12.05 13.96 23.86
N ASN A 193 12.35 12.66 23.96
CA ASN A 193 13.47 12.01 23.30
C ASN A 193 13.08 11.29 22.00
N GLU A 194 11.83 11.45 21.53
CA GLU A 194 11.38 10.84 20.28
C GLU A 194 12.27 11.30 19.11
N SER A 195 12.55 10.35 18.20
CA SER A 195 13.33 10.64 17.00
C SER A 195 12.66 11.76 16.20
N LYS A 196 13.43 12.81 15.92
CA LYS A 196 12.99 13.89 15.02
C LYS A 196 13.07 13.49 13.55
N ILE A 197 13.41 12.23 13.24
CA ILE A 197 13.55 11.72 11.88
C ILE A 197 12.34 10.85 11.56
N THR A 198 11.65 11.17 10.48
CA THR A 198 10.53 10.36 9.95
C THR A 198 10.76 10.03 8.48
N SER A 199 10.11 8.99 7.98
CA SER A 199 10.15 8.65 6.56
C SER A 199 9.18 9.48 5.74
N THR A 200 9.41 9.59 4.43
CA THR A 200 8.46 10.25 3.52
C THR A 200 7.09 9.58 3.54
N ALA A 201 7.05 8.25 3.53
CA ALA A 201 5.81 7.48 3.72
C ALA A 201 5.19 7.77 5.10
N GLY A 202 5.98 7.79 6.18
CA GLY A 202 5.50 8.04 7.53
C GLY A 202 4.79 9.39 7.69
N GLY A 203 5.28 10.45 7.04
CA GLY A 203 4.61 11.75 7.04
C GLY A 203 3.58 11.95 5.91
N GLY A 204 3.66 11.16 4.84
CA GLY A 204 2.85 11.32 3.62
C GLY A 204 1.57 10.49 3.57
N THR A 205 1.53 9.39 4.32
CA THR A 205 0.55 8.31 4.18
C THR A 205 -0.46 8.34 5.33
N LEU A 206 -1.04 9.52 5.57
CA LEU A 206 -2.03 9.77 6.64
C LEU A 206 -3.32 10.43 6.11
N THR A 207 -3.26 10.91 4.86
CA THR A 207 -4.26 11.82 4.28
C THR A 207 -5.63 11.17 4.08
N LEU A 208 -5.69 9.90 3.67
CA LEU A 208 -6.95 9.24 3.34
C LEU A 208 -7.81 9.06 4.59
N GLU A 209 -7.24 8.46 5.64
CA GLU A 209 -7.94 8.12 6.88
C GLU A 209 -8.37 9.39 7.62
N PHE A 210 -7.45 10.34 7.83
CA PHE A 210 -7.76 11.61 8.50
C PHE A 210 -8.73 12.48 7.68
N GLY A 211 -8.66 12.41 6.34
CA GLY A 211 -9.57 13.12 5.44
C GLY A 211 -10.99 12.56 5.47
N ILE A 212 -11.14 11.23 5.47
CA ILE A 212 -12.43 10.55 5.65
C ILE A 212 -12.99 10.88 7.03
N LEU A 213 -12.18 10.75 8.09
CA LEU A 213 -12.60 11.03 9.45
C LEU A 213 -13.09 12.48 9.61
N SER A 214 -12.42 13.46 9.00
CA SER A 214 -12.86 14.86 9.03
C SER A 214 -14.25 15.04 8.42
N ARG A 215 -14.54 14.33 7.32
CA ARG A 215 -15.85 14.39 6.64
C ARG A 215 -16.95 13.71 7.48
N LEU A 216 -16.66 12.56 8.09
CA LEU A 216 -17.62 11.83 8.92
C LEU A 216 -17.92 12.53 10.25
N THR A 217 -16.93 13.18 10.84
CA THR A 217 -17.06 13.84 12.16
C THR A 217 -17.32 15.35 12.09
N ASN A 218 -17.25 15.94 10.88
CA ASN A 218 -17.25 17.38 10.65
C ASN A 218 -16.12 18.13 11.42
N ASN A 219 -15.05 17.43 11.80
CA ASN A 219 -13.88 18.02 12.46
C ASN A 219 -12.71 18.14 11.48
N THR A 220 -12.51 19.35 10.95
CA THR A 220 -11.50 19.64 9.92
C THR A 220 -10.05 19.54 10.38
N VAL A 221 -9.79 19.39 11.69
CA VAL A 221 -8.42 19.33 12.22
C VAL A 221 -7.61 18.21 11.58
N PHE A 222 -8.23 17.03 11.39
CA PHE A 222 -7.53 15.84 10.92
C PHE A 222 -7.02 16.01 9.48
N GLU A 223 -7.89 16.42 8.55
CA GLU A 223 -7.53 16.69 7.16
C GLU A 223 -6.51 17.84 7.05
N ARG A 224 -6.66 18.88 7.86
CA ARG A 224 -5.77 20.04 7.82
C ARG A 224 -4.33 19.68 8.22
N VAL A 225 -4.13 18.84 9.23
CA VAL A 225 -2.76 18.48 9.68
C VAL A 225 -2.07 17.57 8.68
N THR A 226 -2.76 16.61 8.08
CA THR A 226 -2.17 15.71 7.08
C THR A 226 -1.87 16.42 5.77
N LYS A 227 -2.76 17.33 5.33
CA LYS A 227 -2.48 18.22 4.19
C LYS A 227 -1.26 19.12 4.44
N LYS A 228 -1.11 19.66 5.66
CA LYS A 228 0.08 20.42 6.04
C LYS A 228 1.35 19.55 5.97
N SER A 229 1.28 18.30 6.41
CA SER A 229 2.40 17.35 6.33
C SER A 229 2.84 17.08 4.89
N VAL A 230 1.89 16.77 4.00
CA VAL A 230 2.16 16.55 2.56
C VAL A 230 2.83 17.78 1.92
N ARG A 231 2.31 18.98 2.19
CA ARG A 231 2.95 20.24 1.77
C ARG A 231 4.33 20.44 2.39
N GLY A 232 4.49 20.03 3.65
CA GLY A 232 5.76 20.05 4.37
C GLY A 232 6.82 19.21 3.65
N ILE A 233 6.51 17.98 3.29
CA ILE A 233 7.38 17.10 2.51
C ILE A 233 7.65 17.70 1.12
N TRP A 234 6.60 18.07 0.39
CA TRP A 234 6.71 18.51 -1.00
C TRP A 234 7.46 19.84 -1.19
N SER A 235 7.35 20.75 -0.22
CA SER A 235 8.10 22.01 -0.22
C SER A 235 9.62 21.81 -0.05
N ARG A 236 10.04 20.63 0.40
CA ARG A 236 11.45 20.26 0.62
C ARG A 236 12.00 19.35 -0.47
N ARG A 237 11.23 19.03 -1.52
CA ARG A 237 11.72 18.27 -2.68
C ARG A 237 12.97 18.93 -3.30
N SER A 238 13.78 18.15 -3.99
CA SER A 238 14.94 18.65 -4.71
C SER A 238 14.55 19.47 -5.95
N LYS A 239 15.54 20.09 -6.59
CA LYS A 239 15.34 20.74 -7.92
C LYS A 239 14.90 19.77 -9.00
N LEU A 240 15.06 18.46 -8.78
CA LEU A 240 14.63 17.40 -9.68
C LEU A 240 13.20 16.93 -9.40
N ASN A 241 12.46 17.61 -8.49
CA ASN A 241 11.15 17.21 -7.98
C ASN A 241 11.15 15.83 -7.27
N LEU A 242 12.32 15.35 -6.82
CA LEU A 242 12.43 14.12 -6.03
C LEU A 242 12.39 14.43 -4.52
N VAL A 243 11.93 13.47 -3.73
CA VAL A 243 11.93 13.50 -2.26
C VAL A 243 12.85 12.40 -1.72
N GLY A 244 13.48 12.64 -0.57
CA GLY A 244 14.36 11.65 0.07
C GLY A 244 13.57 10.62 0.88
N ALA A 245 14.25 9.60 1.39
CA ALA A 245 13.64 8.56 2.22
C ALA A 245 13.30 9.03 3.63
N HIS A 246 14.19 9.81 4.28
CA HIS A 246 14.03 10.25 5.67
C HIS A 246 14.36 11.74 5.86
N ILE A 247 13.55 12.41 6.68
CA ILE A 247 13.59 13.86 6.91
C ILE A 247 13.54 14.20 8.40
N ASN A 248 14.30 15.22 8.79
CA ASN A 248 14.18 15.81 10.12
C ASN A 248 12.97 16.74 10.20
N VAL A 249 12.01 16.42 11.07
CA VAL A 249 10.71 17.13 11.17
C VAL A 249 10.80 18.50 11.85
N PHE A 250 11.96 18.88 12.40
CA PHE A 250 12.20 20.20 12.97
C PHE A 250 12.94 21.10 11.97
N THR A 251 14.05 20.62 11.42
CA THR A 251 14.88 21.43 10.52
C THR A 251 14.39 21.40 9.08
N GLY A 252 13.68 20.34 8.67
CA GLY A 252 13.31 20.08 7.29
C GLY A 252 14.44 19.51 6.43
N GLU A 253 15.58 19.17 7.02
CA GLU A 253 16.72 18.60 6.31
C GLU A 253 16.52 17.10 6.04
N TRP A 254 16.79 16.67 4.81
CA TRP A 254 16.81 15.26 4.44
C TRP A 254 18.02 14.57 5.05
N THR A 255 17.78 13.64 5.98
CA THR A 255 18.81 12.82 6.62
C THR A 255 19.19 11.61 5.77
N GLN A 256 18.25 11.12 4.97
CA GLN A 256 18.50 10.13 3.94
C GLN A 256 17.97 10.65 2.59
N LYS A 257 18.90 10.88 1.67
CA LYS A 257 18.65 11.55 0.38
C LYS A 257 18.41 10.58 -0.77
N ASP A 258 18.26 9.29 -0.47
CA ASP A 258 17.87 8.28 -1.44
C ASP A 258 16.42 8.54 -1.85
N ALA A 259 16.19 8.67 -3.14
CA ALA A 259 14.90 8.82 -3.78
C ALA A 259 14.61 7.55 -4.57
N GLY A 260 13.39 7.07 -4.46
CA GLY A 260 12.94 5.83 -5.08
C GLY A 260 11.42 5.75 -5.07
N ILE A 261 10.91 4.63 -5.57
CA ILE A 261 9.50 4.23 -5.47
C ILE A 261 9.32 3.11 -4.44
N GLY A 262 10.32 2.84 -3.60
CA GLY A 262 10.32 1.72 -2.66
C GLY A 262 10.08 2.15 -1.22
N THR A 263 10.53 1.30 -0.31
CA THR A 263 10.41 1.42 1.14
C THR A 263 10.73 2.84 1.61
N SER A 264 9.94 3.36 2.55
CA SER A 264 10.06 4.71 3.12
C SER A 264 9.51 5.84 2.24
N ILE A 265 9.13 5.58 0.99
CA ILE A 265 8.61 6.60 0.06
C ILE A 265 7.32 6.12 -0.62
N ASP A 266 7.29 4.89 -1.13
CA ASP A 266 6.18 4.20 -1.81
C ASP A 266 4.80 4.87 -1.72
N SER A 267 4.14 4.72 -0.58
CA SER A 267 2.76 5.09 -0.31
C SER A 267 2.51 6.59 -0.31
N PHE A 268 3.55 7.44 -0.27
CA PHE A 268 3.42 8.88 -0.54
C PHE A 268 2.84 9.10 -1.94
N TYR A 269 3.34 8.40 -2.95
CA TYR A 269 2.82 8.54 -4.31
C TYR A 269 1.38 8.02 -4.42
N GLU A 270 1.09 6.89 -3.79
CA GLU A 270 -0.26 6.34 -3.78
C GLU A 270 -1.26 7.31 -3.16
N TYR A 271 -0.91 7.90 -2.01
CA TYR A 271 -1.82 8.77 -1.28
C TYR A 271 -2.08 10.07 -1.98
N LEU A 272 -1.12 10.62 -2.73
CA LEU A 272 -1.37 11.79 -3.56
C LEU A 272 -2.44 11.51 -4.62
N LEU A 273 -2.30 10.41 -5.38
CA LEU A 273 -3.29 10.09 -6.41
C LEU A 273 -4.63 9.70 -5.79
N LYS A 274 -4.63 8.82 -4.77
CA LYS A 274 -5.85 8.36 -4.09
C LYS A 274 -6.58 9.50 -3.39
N ALA A 275 -5.88 10.47 -2.79
CA ALA A 275 -6.52 11.62 -2.15
C ALA A 275 -7.19 12.54 -3.17
N TYR A 276 -6.58 12.76 -4.34
CA TYR A 276 -7.26 13.45 -5.43
C TYR A 276 -8.53 12.70 -5.87
N LEU A 277 -8.45 11.39 -6.10
CA LEU A 277 -9.61 10.60 -6.53
C LEU A 277 -10.73 10.60 -5.48
N LEU A 278 -10.38 10.55 -4.19
CA LEU A 278 -11.35 10.46 -3.11
C LEU A 278 -11.95 11.82 -2.73
N PHE A 279 -11.16 12.90 -2.79
CA PHE A 279 -11.54 14.21 -2.25
C PHE A 279 -11.69 15.31 -3.31
N GLY A 280 -11.25 15.08 -4.55
CA GLY A 280 -11.32 16.04 -5.66
C GLY A 280 -10.37 17.24 -5.53
N ASP A 281 -9.32 17.12 -4.71
CA ASP A 281 -8.39 18.22 -4.43
C ASP A 281 -7.23 18.23 -5.42
N GLU A 282 -7.28 19.17 -6.36
CA GLU A 282 -6.33 19.36 -7.46
C GLU A 282 -4.88 19.55 -7.01
N GLU A 283 -4.64 20.00 -5.78
CA GLU A 283 -3.27 20.14 -5.28
C GLU A 283 -2.58 18.78 -5.15
N TYR A 284 -3.30 17.74 -4.71
CA TYR A 284 -2.74 16.39 -4.65
C TYR A 284 -2.42 15.85 -6.05
N LEU A 285 -3.29 16.10 -7.03
CA LEU A 285 -3.04 15.71 -8.42
C LEU A 285 -1.81 16.42 -8.99
N TYR A 286 -1.68 17.73 -8.76
CA TYR A 286 -0.52 18.49 -9.19
C TYR A 286 0.77 17.93 -8.60
N ILE A 287 0.81 17.69 -7.28
CA ILE A 287 1.98 17.11 -6.61
C ILE A 287 2.29 15.73 -7.19
N PHE A 288 1.29 14.87 -7.35
CA PHE A 288 1.45 13.53 -7.94
C PHE A 288 2.05 13.61 -9.34
N GLN A 289 1.50 14.44 -10.23
CA GLN A 289 1.97 14.54 -11.61
C GLN A 289 3.43 14.99 -11.68
N GLU A 290 3.83 15.96 -10.86
CA GLU A 290 5.22 16.44 -10.84
C GLU A 290 6.18 15.40 -10.26
N ALA A 291 5.78 14.72 -9.18
CA ALA A 291 6.57 13.64 -8.57
C ALA A 291 6.67 12.41 -9.51
N TYR A 292 5.58 12.06 -10.18
CA TYR A 292 5.52 10.96 -11.14
C TYR A 292 6.41 11.23 -12.36
N LYS A 293 6.34 12.42 -12.95
CA LYS A 293 7.24 12.81 -14.06
C LYS A 293 8.71 12.68 -13.65
N ALA A 294 9.06 13.12 -12.45
CA ALA A 294 10.42 12.99 -11.92
C ALA A 294 10.80 11.52 -11.72
N ALA A 295 9.93 10.71 -11.12
CA ALA A 295 10.16 9.29 -10.93
C ALA A 295 10.41 8.57 -12.26
N MET A 296 9.57 8.82 -13.27
CA MET A 296 9.72 8.22 -14.60
C MET A 296 10.97 8.70 -15.34
N HIS A 297 11.47 9.90 -15.06
CA HIS A 297 12.67 10.41 -15.71
C HIS A 297 13.96 9.95 -15.04
N TYR A 298 14.01 9.91 -13.71
CA TYR A 298 15.25 9.65 -12.96
C TYR A 298 15.36 8.24 -12.40
N LEU A 299 14.25 7.56 -12.13
CA LEU A 299 14.25 6.26 -11.44
C LEU A 299 14.07 5.10 -12.42
N HIS A 300 13.35 5.32 -13.53
CA HIS A 300 13.01 4.28 -14.49
C HIS A 300 14.17 3.97 -15.44
N HIS A 301 14.69 2.74 -15.34
CA HIS A 301 15.67 2.15 -16.24
C HIS A 301 15.12 0.81 -16.73
N ASP A 302 14.47 0.82 -17.89
CA ASP A 302 13.73 -0.32 -18.46
C ASP A 302 14.49 -1.66 -18.28
N PRO A 303 13.85 -2.70 -17.68
CA PRO A 303 12.47 -2.77 -17.18
C PRO A 303 12.30 -2.43 -15.68
N TRP A 304 13.31 -1.83 -15.04
CA TRP A 304 13.40 -1.68 -13.59
C TRP A 304 13.30 -0.23 -13.12
N TYR A 305 13.12 -0.08 -11.81
CA TYR A 305 13.29 1.20 -11.11
C TYR A 305 14.47 1.07 -10.15
N VAL A 306 15.32 2.08 -10.10
CA VAL A 306 16.48 2.14 -9.20
C VAL A 306 16.32 3.27 -8.20
N GLU A 307 17.07 3.21 -7.11
CA GLU A 307 17.16 4.33 -6.17
C GLU A 307 18.29 5.27 -6.59
N VAL A 308 18.03 6.57 -6.54
CA VAL A 308 18.98 7.63 -6.92
C VAL A 308 19.12 8.64 -5.80
N ASN A 309 20.22 9.39 -5.78
CA ASN A 309 20.31 10.53 -4.89
C ASN A 309 19.34 11.64 -5.36
N MET A 310 18.47 12.10 -4.48
CA MET A 310 17.40 13.04 -4.83
C MET A 310 17.91 14.35 -5.47
N ASN A 311 19.14 14.78 -5.19
CA ASN A 311 19.68 16.05 -5.67
C ASN A 311 20.46 15.92 -6.97
N SER A 312 21.23 14.84 -7.13
CA SER A 312 22.08 14.64 -8.31
C SER A 312 21.45 13.74 -9.38
N GLY A 313 20.46 12.92 -9.02
CA GLY A 313 19.90 11.87 -9.88
C GLY A 313 20.86 10.70 -10.13
N ALA A 314 22.01 10.67 -9.45
CA ALA A 314 22.96 9.56 -9.58
C ALA A 314 22.44 8.32 -8.84
N THR A 315 22.46 7.16 -9.50
CA THR A 315 22.08 5.88 -8.88
C THR A 315 22.87 5.62 -7.60
N VAL A 316 22.16 5.33 -6.51
CA VAL A 316 22.75 4.92 -5.24
C VAL A 316 22.70 3.40 -5.13
N TRP A 317 21.51 2.82 -5.33
CA TRP A 317 21.29 1.38 -5.21
C TRP A 317 20.56 0.84 -6.45
N PRO A 318 21.18 -0.11 -7.18
CA PRO A 318 20.50 -0.85 -8.24
C PRO A 318 19.75 -2.06 -7.65
N LEU A 319 18.93 -1.83 -6.61
CA LEU A 319 18.24 -2.89 -5.88
C LEU A 319 16.73 -2.77 -6.08
N PHE A 320 16.12 -3.88 -6.51
CA PHE A 320 14.68 -4.02 -6.52
C PHE A 320 14.21 -4.54 -5.17
N ASN A 321 13.20 -3.88 -4.62
CA ASN A 321 12.56 -4.24 -3.36
C ASN A 321 11.12 -4.68 -3.66
N SER A 322 10.63 -5.76 -3.03
CA SER A 322 9.30 -6.31 -3.30
C SER A 322 8.16 -5.30 -3.12
N LEU A 323 8.29 -4.33 -2.21
CA LEU A 323 7.34 -3.25 -2.02
C LEU A 323 7.23 -2.34 -3.25
N GLN A 324 8.26 -2.21 -4.09
CA GLN A 324 8.18 -1.44 -5.35
C GLN A 324 7.15 -2.02 -6.34
N ALA A 325 6.69 -3.27 -6.13
CA ALA A 325 5.71 -3.93 -6.98
C ALA A 325 4.31 -3.29 -6.95
N PHE A 326 4.02 -2.35 -6.02
CA PHE A 326 2.77 -1.58 -6.07
C PHE A 326 2.73 -0.63 -7.29
N TRP A 327 3.89 -0.15 -7.74
CA TRP A 327 4.00 0.97 -8.65
C TRP A 327 3.31 0.76 -10.01
N PRO A 328 3.42 -0.40 -10.68
CA PRO A 328 2.66 -0.66 -11.90
C PRO A 328 1.14 -0.54 -11.69
N GLY A 329 0.62 -0.93 -10.52
CA GLY A 329 -0.80 -0.78 -10.19
C GLY A 329 -1.28 0.67 -10.08
N LEU A 330 -0.36 1.62 -9.82
CA LEU A 330 -0.64 3.05 -9.80
C LEU A 330 -0.69 3.68 -11.21
N GLN A 331 -0.20 2.96 -12.23
CA GLN A 331 -0.06 3.47 -13.61
C GLN A 331 -1.22 3.07 -14.54
N ILE A 332 -2.19 2.30 -14.04
CA ILE A 332 -3.32 1.75 -14.81
C ILE A 332 -4.52 2.69 -14.76
#